data_AF-A0ABD5R9U2-F1
#
_entry.id   AF-A0ABD5R9U2-F1
#
_cell.length_a   1.000
_cell.length_b   1.000
_cell.length_c   1.000
_cell.angle_alpha   90.00
_cell.angle_beta   90.00
_cell.angle_gamma   90.00
#
_symmetry.space_group_name_H-M   'P 1'
#
loop_
_entity.id
_entity.type
_entity.pdbx_description
1 polymer ?
#
loop_
_entity_poly.entity_id
_entity_poly.type
_entity_poly.pdbx_seq_one_letter_code
_entity_poly.pdbx_strand_id
1 'polypeptide(L)'
;MRRRTALTATASALAGLTGLPGCLGAPESASTDETETTNTERSASSTAGTGTTDREPPLSLGESTTLPDGRTLTVADPTVQVSSLWYNGAFTAIRSEPGVQFLVVDVTGVEGSELDPNAFFFAADGELLEPAGRYEQVIPMGAGRESRGTLVAIPVPVAEVSSASVAYAPSFEALARWRLDDTTTAALASRPDLRVQVAELVSVASGVGLRTTVENAGDRDAVLRGLIEPNWAYDISDPVVVPVSAGESVTDVVAAPSLGYGGADPTVDDVRLRTEVRPQTRTFVVEYAATRTPEPK
;
A
#
# COMPACT_ATOMS: atom_id res chain seq x y z
N MET A 1 7.57 27.01 -32.84
CA MET A 1 6.15 27.27 -32.52
C MET A 1 5.84 26.57 -31.20
N ARG A 2 5.58 27.32 -30.13
CA ARG A 2 5.25 26.78 -28.79
C ARG A 2 3.78 26.38 -28.77
N ARG A 3 3.45 25.12 -28.48
CA ARG A 3 2.08 24.68 -28.17
C ARG A 3 1.99 24.42 -26.67
N ARG A 4 1.13 25.20 -26.02
CA ARG A 4 0.71 25.06 -24.62
C ARG A 4 -0.37 23.99 -24.57
N THR A 5 -0.20 22.98 -23.73
CA THR A 5 -1.25 22.00 -23.43
C THR A 5 -1.85 22.40 -22.08
N ALA A 6 -3.14 22.72 -22.08
CA ALA A 6 -3.90 23.05 -20.88
C ALA A 6 -4.45 21.76 -20.26
N LEU A 7 -4.14 21.51 -18.98
CA LEU A 7 -4.83 20.50 -18.18
C LEU A 7 -6.22 21.04 -17.81
N THR A 8 -7.25 20.22 -18.07
CA THR A 8 -8.62 20.48 -17.64
C THR A 8 -8.83 19.69 -16.36
N ALA A 9 -8.88 20.38 -15.22
CA ALA A 9 -9.28 19.80 -13.95
C ALA A 9 -10.81 19.84 -13.86
N THR A 10 -11.45 18.67 -13.84
CA THR A 10 -12.86 18.54 -13.49
C THR A 10 -12.98 18.44 -11.98
N ALA A 11 -13.46 19.52 -11.37
CA ALA A 11 -13.99 19.54 -10.02
C ALA A 11 -15.39 18.90 -10.02
N SER A 12 -15.63 17.94 -9.13
CA SER A 12 -16.95 17.43 -8.82
C SER A 12 -17.29 17.75 -7.36
N ALA A 13 -18.51 18.23 -7.20
CA ALA A 13 -18.98 19.09 -6.13
C ALA A 13 -19.43 18.34 -4.86
N LEU A 14 -19.30 19.04 -3.74
CA LEU A 14 -20.03 18.80 -2.50
C LEU A 14 -21.55 18.84 -2.73
N ALA A 15 -22.23 17.82 -2.23
CA ALA A 15 -23.60 17.87 -1.71
C ALA A 15 -23.59 16.96 -0.45
N GLY A 16 -24.13 17.30 0.72
CA GLY A 16 -25.31 18.10 1.02
C GLY A 16 -26.21 17.23 1.90
N LEU A 17 -26.22 17.53 3.20
CA LEU A 17 -26.89 16.87 4.34
C LEU A 17 -28.37 16.46 4.18
N THR A 18 -28.77 15.49 5.03
CA THR A 18 -30.06 15.23 5.74
C THR A 18 -30.43 13.74 5.61
N GLY A 19 -30.88 12.97 6.60
CA GLY A 19 -31.23 13.10 8.02
C GLY A 19 -32.01 11.82 8.40
N LEU A 20 -32.03 11.42 9.68
CA LEU A 20 -33.16 10.85 10.45
C LEU A 20 -32.68 10.12 11.73
N PRO A 21 -33.37 10.28 12.88
CA PRO A 21 -33.13 9.54 14.12
C PRO A 21 -34.12 8.36 14.30
N GLY A 22 -33.70 7.32 15.04
CA GLY A 22 -34.59 6.27 15.58
C GLY A 22 -33.85 5.47 16.66
N CYS A 23 -34.01 5.80 17.95
CA CYS A 23 -34.98 5.22 18.91
C CYS A 23 -34.76 3.74 19.29
N LEU A 24 -34.24 3.58 20.52
CA LEU A 24 -34.72 2.75 21.63
C LEU A 24 -34.87 1.23 21.45
N GLY A 25 -34.08 0.50 22.25
CA GLY A 25 -34.34 -0.88 22.63
C GLY A 25 -33.42 -1.33 23.76
N ALA A 26 -33.78 -1.00 25.00
CA ALA A 26 -33.28 -1.70 26.19
C ALA A 26 -34.21 -2.88 26.51
N PRO A 27 -33.66 -3.97 27.03
CA PRO A 27 -34.30 -4.56 28.20
C PRO A 27 -33.33 -4.79 29.37
N GLU A 28 -33.92 -4.59 30.54
CA GLU A 28 -33.43 -4.81 31.88
C GLU A 28 -33.44 -6.30 32.28
N SER A 29 -32.68 -6.58 33.36
CA SER A 29 -32.83 -7.69 34.33
C SER A 29 -32.24 -9.05 33.93
N ALA A 30 -31.60 -9.85 34.80
CA ALA A 30 -31.14 -9.71 36.19
C ALA A 30 -30.31 -10.97 36.55
N SER A 31 -29.52 -10.87 37.64
CA SER A 31 -29.26 -11.92 38.65
C SER A 31 -28.46 -13.18 38.23
N THR A 32 -27.17 -13.26 38.59
CA THR A 32 -26.59 -13.91 39.80
C THR A 32 -26.13 -15.34 39.50
N ASP A 33 -24.83 -15.59 39.54
CA ASP A 33 -24.33 -16.70 40.37
C ASP A 33 -22.87 -16.48 40.78
N GLU A 34 -22.65 -16.66 42.07
CA GLU A 34 -21.37 -16.62 42.75
C GLU A 34 -20.64 -17.95 42.51
N THR A 35 -19.35 -17.89 42.20
CA THR A 35 -18.47 -19.02 42.55
C THR A 35 -17.14 -18.44 43.01
N GLU A 36 -17.07 -18.28 44.33
CA GLU A 36 -15.86 -18.20 45.11
C GLU A 36 -14.98 -19.42 44.79
N THR A 37 -13.74 -19.20 44.37
CA THR A 37 -12.67 -20.19 44.53
C THR A 37 -11.46 -19.50 45.10
N THR A 38 -11.34 -19.60 46.41
CA THR A 38 -10.15 -19.30 47.19
C THR A 38 -8.98 -20.16 46.69
N ASN A 39 -7.89 -19.54 46.24
CA ASN A 39 -6.60 -20.20 46.16
C ASN A 39 -5.51 -19.35 46.80
N THR A 40 -4.97 -19.93 47.85
CA THR A 40 -3.95 -19.46 48.76
C THR A 40 -2.59 -19.31 48.09
N GLU A 41 -2.00 -18.15 48.30
CA GLU A 41 -0.57 -17.81 48.44
C GLU A 41 0.46 -18.63 47.65
N ARG A 42 1.13 -17.92 46.72
CA ARG A 42 2.59 -17.99 46.64
C ARG A 42 3.14 -16.59 46.42
N SER A 43 3.56 -15.97 47.52
CA SER A 43 4.44 -14.80 47.53
C SER A 43 5.72 -15.13 46.77
N ALA A 44 5.79 -14.75 45.50
CA ALA A 44 7.03 -14.43 44.84
C ALA A 44 7.11 -12.90 44.83
N SER A 45 7.96 -12.37 45.70
CA SER A 45 8.43 -10.99 45.65
C SER A 45 9.19 -10.80 44.34
N SER A 46 8.45 -10.57 43.26
CA SER A 46 9.01 -10.05 42.01
C SER A 46 9.27 -8.58 42.24
N THR A 47 10.53 -8.26 42.49
CA THR A 47 11.05 -6.90 42.40
C THR A 47 10.70 -6.39 41.00
N ALA A 48 9.59 -5.67 40.88
CA ALA A 48 9.27 -4.87 39.73
C ALA A 48 10.35 -3.78 39.65
N GLY A 49 11.44 -4.13 38.98
CA GLY A 49 12.36 -3.14 38.46
C GLY A 49 11.59 -2.35 37.43
N THR A 50 10.98 -1.25 37.86
CA THR A 50 10.70 -0.08 37.02
C THR A 50 12.04 0.49 36.57
N GLY A 51 12.72 -0.27 35.71
CA GLY A 51 13.69 0.29 34.78
C GLY A 51 12.87 1.02 33.74
N THR A 52 12.47 2.26 34.05
CA THR A 52 12.21 3.25 33.02
C THR A 52 13.55 3.47 32.31
N THR A 53 13.89 2.58 31.37
CA THR A 53 14.86 2.91 30.35
C THR A 53 14.33 4.18 29.71
N ASP A 54 15.07 5.26 29.92
CA ASP A 54 14.83 6.61 29.45
C ASP A 54 14.89 6.59 27.92
N ARG A 55 13.84 6.03 27.32
CA ARG A 55 13.74 5.84 25.88
C ARG A 55 13.38 7.20 25.33
N GLU A 56 14.26 7.72 24.48
CA GLU A 56 14.02 8.99 23.81
C GLU A 56 12.62 8.97 23.18
N PRO A 57 11.82 10.03 23.38
CA PRO A 57 10.48 10.09 22.84
C PRO A 57 10.52 9.96 21.31
N PRO A 58 9.50 9.36 20.69
CA PRO A 58 9.45 9.25 19.24
C PRO A 58 9.35 10.64 18.61
N LEU A 59 10.06 10.79 17.48
CA LEU A 59 10.07 11.97 16.62
C LEU A 59 8.72 12.15 15.94
N SER A 60 8.43 13.38 15.51
CA SER A 60 7.27 13.63 14.64
C SER A 60 7.59 13.28 13.19
N LEU A 61 6.59 12.92 12.38
CA LEU A 61 6.79 12.73 10.92
C LEU A 61 7.40 14.00 10.29
N GLY A 62 8.37 13.81 9.41
CA GLY A 62 9.13 14.88 8.76
C GLY A 62 10.25 15.47 9.61
N GLU A 63 10.39 15.09 10.87
CA GLU A 63 11.53 15.46 11.71
C GLU A 63 12.76 14.62 11.37
N SER A 64 13.92 15.27 11.32
CA SER A 64 15.20 14.62 11.02
C SER A 64 15.94 14.25 12.31
N THR A 65 16.67 13.13 12.28
CA THR A 65 17.59 12.76 13.36
C THR A 65 18.93 12.29 12.80
N THR A 66 19.99 12.45 13.59
CA THR A 66 21.34 11.99 13.24
C THR A 66 21.58 10.63 13.90
N LEU A 67 21.85 9.62 13.08
CA LEU A 67 22.20 8.28 13.51
C LEU A 67 23.61 8.23 14.13
N PRO A 68 23.96 7.16 14.88
CA PRO A 68 25.30 6.99 15.45
C PRO A 68 26.45 6.97 14.43
N ASP A 69 26.17 6.62 13.17
CA ASP A 69 27.14 6.65 12.07
C ASP A 69 27.29 8.04 11.43
N GLY A 70 26.59 9.05 11.94
CA GLY A 70 26.63 10.43 11.47
C GLY A 70 25.68 10.74 10.31
N ARG A 71 24.97 9.74 9.75
CA ARG A 71 23.96 9.98 8.71
C ARG A 71 22.71 10.63 9.30
N THR A 72 22.05 11.46 8.52
CA THR A 72 20.75 12.05 8.90
C THR A 72 19.63 11.27 8.23
N LEU A 73 18.58 10.92 8.98
CA LEU A 73 17.38 10.28 8.45
C LEU A 73 16.13 11.10 8.77
N THR A 74 15.20 11.12 7.82
CA THR A 74 13.85 11.67 7.99
C THR A 74 12.86 10.69 7.40
N VAL A 75 11.78 10.41 8.14
CA VAL A 75 10.64 9.61 7.66
C VAL A 75 9.41 10.51 7.55
N ALA A 76 8.76 10.51 6.39
CA ALA A 76 7.64 11.40 6.09
C ALA A 76 6.53 10.73 5.27
N ASP A 77 5.41 11.44 5.16
CA ASP A 77 4.29 11.14 4.27
C ASP A 77 3.78 9.68 4.35
N PRO A 78 3.44 9.14 5.52
CA PRO A 78 3.00 7.76 5.58
C PRO A 78 1.68 7.53 4.84
N THR A 79 1.54 6.36 4.21
CA THR A 79 0.29 5.90 3.60
C THR A 79 0.12 4.40 3.83
N VAL A 80 -1.11 3.95 4.11
CA VAL A 80 -1.39 2.51 4.29
C VAL A 80 -2.01 1.94 3.01
N GLN A 81 -1.34 0.96 2.41
CA GLN A 81 -1.68 0.39 1.10
C GLN A 81 -1.97 -1.12 1.21
N VAL A 82 -2.88 -1.63 0.36
CA VAL A 82 -3.25 -3.07 0.33
C VAL A 82 -2.22 -3.93 -0.41
N SER A 83 -1.41 -3.29 -1.23
CA SER A 83 -0.39 -3.92 -2.05
C SER A 83 0.79 -2.99 -2.26
N SER A 84 1.98 -3.56 -2.43
CA SER A 84 3.19 -2.83 -2.83
C SER A 84 3.67 -3.32 -4.21
N LEU A 85 4.44 -2.46 -4.88
CA LEU A 85 5.19 -2.86 -6.06
C LEU A 85 6.57 -3.33 -5.62
N TRP A 86 7.01 -4.46 -6.16
CA TRP A 86 8.31 -5.05 -5.88
C TRP A 86 9.15 -5.10 -7.15
N TYR A 87 10.45 -4.86 -7.02
CA TYR A 87 11.40 -4.97 -8.11
C TYR A 87 12.74 -5.51 -7.66
N ASN A 88 13.33 -6.34 -8.51
CA ASN A 88 14.61 -7.00 -8.22
C ASN A 88 15.69 -6.72 -9.28
N GLY A 89 15.55 -5.67 -10.09
CA GLY A 89 16.49 -5.38 -11.17
C GLY A 89 16.13 -6.01 -12.52
N ALA A 90 15.25 -7.02 -12.54
CA ALA A 90 14.88 -7.73 -13.76
C ALA A 90 13.36 -7.89 -13.94
N PHE A 91 12.58 -7.78 -12.87
CA PHE A 91 11.12 -8.01 -12.88
C PHE A 91 10.44 -7.03 -11.94
N THR A 92 9.25 -6.55 -12.32
CA THR A 92 8.32 -5.89 -11.39
C THR A 92 7.18 -6.85 -11.07
N ALA A 93 6.76 -6.93 -9.81
CA ALA A 93 5.54 -7.64 -9.42
C ALA A 93 4.72 -6.85 -8.41
N ILE A 94 3.45 -7.20 -8.30
CA ILE A 94 2.59 -6.71 -7.23
C ILE A 94 2.62 -7.69 -6.07
N ARG A 95 2.99 -7.20 -4.90
CA ARG A 95 2.94 -7.94 -3.65
C ARG A 95 1.62 -7.64 -2.93
N SER A 96 0.91 -8.68 -2.59
CA SER A 96 -0.26 -8.62 -1.73
C SER A 96 -0.37 -9.94 -0.98
N GLU A 97 -0.57 -9.88 0.33
CA GLU A 97 -0.68 -11.06 1.19
C GLU A 97 -1.97 -10.96 2.02
N PRO A 98 -2.70 -12.07 2.24
CA PRO A 98 -3.87 -12.08 3.12
C PRO A 98 -3.48 -11.64 4.54
N GLY A 99 -4.27 -10.75 5.14
CA GLY A 99 -4.02 -10.25 6.50
C GLY A 99 -2.85 -9.26 6.64
N VAL A 100 -2.18 -8.92 5.54
CA VAL A 100 -1.07 -7.96 5.51
C VAL A 100 -1.46 -6.72 4.70
N GLN A 101 -1.01 -5.58 5.19
CA GLN A 101 -1.01 -4.31 4.48
C GLN A 101 0.39 -3.70 4.54
N PHE A 102 0.61 -2.63 3.79
CA PHE A 102 1.91 -2.00 3.66
C PHE A 102 1.84 -0.56 4.13
N LEU A 103 2.60 -0.23 5.17
CA LEU A 103 2.87 1.14 5.56
C LEU A 103 3.99 1.68 4.67
N VAL A 104 3.65 2.56 3.74
CA VAL A 104 4.59 3.14 2.78
C VAL A 104 4.96 4.55 3.21
N VAL A 105 6.25 4.77 3.46
CA VAL A 105 6.82 6.05 3.89
C VAL A 105 7.86 6.56 2.91
N ASP A 106 8.07 7.88 2.89
CA ASP A 106 9.17 8.52 2.18
C ASP A 106 10.35 8.72 3.14
N VAL A 107 11.51 8.20 2.77
CA VAL A 107 12.74 8.27 3.57
C VAL A 107 13.76 9.14 2.85
N THR A 108 14.23 10.18 3.53
CA THR A 108 15.23 11.13 3.02
C THR A 108 16.44 11.25 3.96
N GLY A 109 17.52 11.85 3.44
CA GLY A 109 18.76 12.11 4.19
C GLY A 109 19.86 11.06 3.99
N VAL A 110 19.57 9.97 3.28
CA VAL A 110 20.52 8.93 2.87
C VAL A 110 20.31 8.64 1.39
N GLU A 111 21.38 8.37 0.64
CA GLU A 111 21.26 7.97 -0.76
C GLU A 111 20.56 6.61 -0.87
N GLY A 112 19.69 6.43 -1.87
CA GLY A 112 18.86 5.23 -1.98
C GLY A 112 19.63 3.91 -2.11
N SER A 113 20.88 3.94 -2.59
CA SER A 113 21.77 2.76 -2.65
C SER A 113 22.38 2.38 -1.30
N GLU A 114 22.39 3.30 -0.34
CA GLU A 114 22.93 3.09 1.01
C GLU A 114 21.84 2.86 2.07
N LEU A 115 20.58 3.05 1.67
CA LEU A 115 19.41 2.78 2.50
C LEU A 115 19.12 1.28 2.46
N ASP A 116 19.17 0.61 3.61
CA ASP A 116 18.65 -0.74 3.77
C ASP A 116 17.16 -0.67 4.14
N PRO A 117 16.22 -1.02 3.23
CA PRO A 117 14.80 -0.99 3.53
C PRO A 117 14.41 -1.99 4.63
N ASN A 118 15.20 -3.04 4.85
CA ASN A 118 14.95 -4.06 5.85
C ASN A 118 15.26 -3.58 7.28
N ALA A 119 15.95 -2.44 7.39
CA ALA A 119 16.19 -1.79 8.68
C ALA A 119 14.97 -1.01 9.19
N PHE A 120 13.88 -0.92 8.42
CA PHE A 120 12.66 -0.24 8.83
C PHE A 120 11.60 -1.21 9.34
N PHE A 121 11.07 -0.90 10.51
CA PHE A 121 10.14 -1.73 11.24
C PHE A 121 8.92 -0.92 11.63
N PHE A 122 7.83 -1.63 11.86
CA PHE A 122 6.63 -1.07 12.44
C PHE A 122 6.65 -1.32 13.95
N ALA A 123 6.29 -0.31 14.72
CA ALA A 123 6.09 -0.45 16.15
C ALA A 123 4.68 -0.02 16.52
N ALA A 124 3.96 -0.91 17.22
CA ALA A 124 2.62 -0.69 17.74
C ALA A 124 2.65 -0.69 19.25
N ASP A 125 1.97 0.27 19.87
CA ASP A 125 1.81 0.33 21.32
C ASP A 125 3.13 0.25 22.10
N GLY A 126 4.18 0.81 21.51
CA GLY A 126 5.55 0.86 22.05
C GLY A 126 6.41 -0.35 21.70
N GLU A 127 5.82 -1.46 21.26
CA GLU A 127 6.51 -2.69 20.91
C GLU A 127 6.95 -2.69 19.44
N LEU A 128 8.19 -3.12 19.19
CA LEU A 128 8.69 -3.31 17.83
C LEU A 128 8.16 -4.64 17.33
N LEU A 129 7.43 -4.64 16.21
CA LEU A 129 6.87 -5.86 15.65
C LEU A 129 7.82 -6.45 14.61
N GLU A 130 7.89 -7.77 14.58
CA GLU A 130 8.44 -8.46 13.43
C GLU A 130 7.58 -8.14 12.19
N PRO A 131 8.20 -8.02 11.01
CA PRO A 131 7.45 -7.80 9.77
C PRO A 131 6.42 -8.92 9.57
N ALA A 132 5.20 -8.54 9.22
CA ALA A 132 4.12 -9.51 8.93
C ALA A 132 4.34 -10.28 7.61
N GLY A 133 5.45 -10.05 6.90
CA GLY A 133 5.78 -10.62 5.60
C GLY A 133 7.27 -10.48 5.26
N ARG A 134 7.65 -10.65 4.00
CA ARG A 134 9.05 -10.50 3.56
C ARG A 134 9.37 -9.05 3.19
N TYR A 135 10.54 -8.57 3.61
CA TYR A 135 11.08 -7.29 3.16
C TYR A 135 11.81 -7.46 1.83
N GLU A 136 11.40 -6.71 0.81
CA GLU A 136 12.21 -6.52 -0.39
C GLU A 136 11.97 -5.11 -0.94
N GLN A 137 13.04 -4.50 -1.48
CA GLN A 137 13.08 -3.11 -1.96
C GLN A 137 11.90 -2.77 -2.89
N VAL A 138 11.27 -1.61 -2.66
CA VAL A 138 10.18 -1.09 -3.47
C VAL A 138 10.74 -0.05 -4.43
N ILE A 139 10.41 -0.12 -5.73
CA ILE A 139 10.72 1.00 -6.62
C ILE A 139 9.82 2.17 -6.23
N PRO A 140 10.39 3.38 -6.08
CA PRO A 140 9.59 4.58 -6.18
C PRO A 140 9.10 4.73 -7.63
N MET A 141 7.89 4.23 -7.94
CA MET A 141 7.24 4.53 -9.22
C MET A 141 5.85 5.14 -9.01
N GLY A 142 5.79 6.42 -9.36
CA GLY A 142 4.77 7.05 -10.20
C GLY A 142 3.40 6.40 -10.19
N ALA A 143 2.59 6.82 -9.24
CA ALA A 143 1.17 6.50 -9.11
C ALA A 143 0.42 7.68 -8.48
N GLY A 144 0.84 8.90 -8.83
CA GLY A 144 0.33 10.15 -8.25
C GLY A 144 0.99 10.59 -6.94
N ARG A 145 1.95 9.83 -6.38
CA ARG A 145 2.73 10.26 -5.20
C ARG A 145 4.12 10.71 -5.62
N GLU A 146 4.35 12.02 -5.59
CA GLU A 146 5.70 12.59 -5.65
C GLU A 146 6.45 12.20 -4.36
N SER A 147 7.67 11.66 -4.50
CA SER A 147 8.54 11.30 -3.38
C SER A 147 9.76 12.21 -3.41
N ARG A 148 10.17 12.70 -2.24
CA ARG A 148 11.39 13.50 -2.06
C ARG A 148 12.61 12.61 -1.82
N GLY A 149 12.40 11.36 -1.42
CA GLY A 149 13.45 10.36 -1.22
C GLY A 149 13.02 8.96 -1.64
N THR A 150 13.54 7.97 -0.93
CA THR A 150 13.29 6.55 -1.21
C THR A 150 12.03 6.09 -0.50
N LEU A 151 11.09 5.54 -1.26
CA LEU A 151 9.89 4.93 -0.69
C LEU A 151 10.23 3.57 -0.05
N VAL A 152 9.82 3.39 1.20
CA VAL A 152 9.97 2.13 1.94
C VAL A 152 8.57 1.61 2.27
N ALA A 153 8.27 0.37 1.87
CA ALA A 153 7.03 -0.31 2.25
C ALA A 153 7.30 -1.32 3.36
N ILE A 154 6.70 -1.08 4.52
CA ILE A 154 6.84 -1.92 5.70
C ILE A 154 5.60 -2.83 5.77
N PRO A 155 5.74 -4.16 5.72
CA PRO A 155 4.61 -5.06 5.88
C PRO A 155 4.13 -5.03 7.33
N VAL A 156 2.84 -4.70 7.53
CA VAL A 156 2.23 -4.56 8.85
C VAL A 156 0.95 -5.39 8.92
N PRO A 157 0.59 -5.92 10.10
CA PRO A 157 -0.68 -6.60 10.28
C PRO A 157 -1.85 -5.62 10.13
N VAL A 158 -3.02 -6.16 9.83
CA VAL A 158 -4.29 -5.44 9.97
C VAL A 158 -4.74 -5.60 11.42
N ALA A 159 -4.65 -4.52 12.19
CA ALA A 159 -4.93 -4.55 13.63
C ALA A 159 -5.32 -3.16 14.13
N GLU A 160 -6.24 -3.12 15.08
CA GLU A 160 -6.48 -1.94 15.90
C GLU A 160 -5.29 -1.75 16.85
N VAL A 161 -4.72 -0.55 16.83
CA VAL A 161 -3.58 -0.17 17.69
C VAL A 161 -3.85 1.20 18.28
N SER A 162 -3.40 1.43 19.51
CA SER A 162 -3.62 2.72 20.20
C SER A 162 -2.57 3.76 19.79
N SER A 163 -1.40 3.30 19.36
CA SER A 163 -0.32 4.13 18.85
C SER A 163 0.54 3.36 17.86
N ALA A 164 1.09 4.07 16.89
CA ALA A 164 1.95 3.48 15.87
C ALA A 164 3.16 4.36 15.57
N SER A 165 4.26 3.74 15.16
CA SER A 165 5.46 4.42 14.70
C SER A 165 6.22 3.60 13.66
N VAL A 166 6.97 4.29 12.81
CA VAL A 166 8.05 3.67 12.02
C VAL A 166 9.32 3.74 12.84
N ALA A 167 10.01 2.62 12.95
CA ALA A 167 11.29 2.52 13.65
C ALA A 167 12.40 2.20 12.66
N TYR A 168 13.54 2.88 12.79
CA TYR A 168 14.77 2.45 12.14
C TYR A 168 15.58 1.62 13.14
N ALA A 169 15.73 0.33 12.85
CA ALA A 169 16.29 -0.69 13.74
C ALA A 169 17.13 -1.74 12.96
N PRO A 170 18.27 -1.36 12.36
CA PRO A 170 19.09 -2.26 11.53
C PRO A 170 19.59 -3.53 12.27
N SER A 171 19.61 -3.51 13.60
CA SER A 171 19.99 -4.64 14.46
C SER A 171 18.86 -5.09 15.39
N PHE A 172 17.60 -4.84 15.02
CA PHE A 172 16.40 -5.02 15.87
C PHE A 172 16.36 -4.18 17.16
N GLU A 173 17.38 -3.34 17.39
CA GLU A 173 17.38 -2.28 18.38
C GLU A 173 17.01 -0.96 17.69
N ALA A 174 15.90 -0.35 18.10
CA ALA A 174 15.44 0.88 17.45
C ALA A 174 16.34 2.06 17.82
N LEU A 175 17.07 2.57 16.83
CA LEU A 175 17.93 3.74 16.93
C LEU A 175 17.13 5.04 16.79
N ALA A 176 16.01 5.00 16.07
CA ALA A 176 15.10 6.13 15.90
C ALA A 176 13.67 5.64 15.70
N ARG A 177 12.70 6.48 16.06
CA ARG A 177 11.25 6.22 15.88
C ARG A 177 10.54 7.48 15.45
N TRP A 178 9.63 7.37 14.48
CA TRP A 178 8.75 8.44 14.02
C TRP A 178 7.31 8.04 14.28
N ARG A 179 6.62 8.79 15.13
CA ARG A 179 5.23 8.55 15.48
C ARG A 179 4.32 8.81 14.28
N LEU A 180 3.44 7.86 13.96
CA LEU A 180 2.41 8.07 12.94
C LEU A 180 1.33 9.01 13.48
N ASP A 181 0.71 9.78 12.59
CA ASP A 181 -0.48 10.55 12.93
C ASP A 181 -1.69 9.64 13.20
N ASP A 182 -2.71 10.20 13.86
CA ASP A 182 -3.91 9.45 14.27
C ASP A 182 -4.68 8.90 13.05
N THR A 183 -4.72 9.64 11.95
CA THR A 183 -5.40 9.21 10.71
C THR A 183 -4.75 7.96 10.12
N THR A 184 -3.43 7.98 10.00
CA THR A 184 -2.63 6.85 9.51
C THR A 184 -2.72 5.67 10.47
N THR A 185 -2.67 5.93 11.78
CA THR A 185 -2.79 4.90 12.81
C THR A 185 -4.16 4.22 12.74
N ALA A 186 -5.25 4.98 12.64
CA ALA A 186 -6.60 4.44 12.50
C ALA A 186 -6.76 3.62 11.21
N ALA A 187 -6.12 4.01 10.11
CA ALA A 187 -6.17 3.29 8.84
C ALA A 187 -5.54 1.87 8.92
N LEU A 188 -4.80 1.54 9.99
CA LEU A 188 -4.22 0.21 10.19
C LEU A 188 -5.25 -0.83 10.64
N ALA A 189 -6.37 -0.40 11.23
CA ALA A 189 -7.41 -1.28 11.75
C ALA A 189 -8.17 -2.02 10.64
N SER A 190 -8.25 -1.45 9.44
CA SER A 190 -9.01 -2.00 8.32
C SER A 190 -8.19 -2.10 7.04
N ARG A 191 -8.41 -3.21 6.33
CA ARG A 191 -7.83 -3.45 5.00
C ARG A 191 -8.90 -3.23 3.94
N PRO A 192 -8.69 -2.30 3.00
CA PRO A 192 -9.62 -2.07 1.91
C PRO A 192 -9.83 -3.32 1.05
N ASP A 193 -11.05 -3.50 0.57
CA ASP A 193 -11.44 -4.62 -0.29
C ASP A 193 -11.62 -4.14 -1.73
N LEU A 194 -10.51 -4.12 -2.47
CA LEU A 194 -10.48 -3.73 -3.87
C LEU A 194 -10.75 -4.93 -4.79
N ARG A 195 -11.79 -4.83 -5.60
CA ARG A 195 -12.29 -5.88 -6.49
C ARG A 195 -12.30 -5.41 -7.93
N VAL A 196 -11.54 -6.07 -8.79
CA VAL A 196 -11.60 -5.86 -10.24
C VAL A 196 -12.85 -6.56 -10.78
N GLN A 197 -13.78 -5.77 -11.31
CA GLN A 197 -15.03 -6.24 -11.89
C GLN A 197 -14.91 -6.48 -13.40
N VAL A 198 -14.20 -5.57 -14.08
CA VAL A 198 -14.01 -5.63 -15.54
C VAL A 198 -12.55 -5.31 -15.85
N ALA A 199 -11.98 -6.02 -16.82
CA ALA A 199 -10.74 -5.63 -17.48
C ALA A 199 -10.80 -6.01 -18.95
N GLU A 200 -10.70 -5.04 -19.84
CA GLU A 200 -10.80 -5.23 -21.28
C GLU A 200 -9.76 -4.39 -22.03
N LEU A 201 -9.24 -4.92 -23.12
CA LEU A 201 -8.36 -4.17 -24.02
C LEU A 201 -9.21 -3.29 -24.92
N VAL A 202 -8.80 -2.03 -25.08
CA VAL A 202 -9.53 -1.03 -25.86
C VAL A 202 -8.58 -0.22 -26.74
N SER A 203 -9.07 0.30 -27.85
CA SER A 203 -8.30 1.25 -28.66
C SER A 203 -8.25 2.62 -27.98
N VAL A 204 -7.05 3.19 -27.89
CA VAL A 204 -6.79 4.55 -27.41
C VAL A 204 -5.92 5.30 -28.43
N ALA A 205 -5.77 6.62 -28.27
CA ALA A 205 -5.01 7.43 -29.22
C ALA A 205 -3.54 6.98 -29.38
N SER A 206 -2.95 6.38 -28.34
CA SER A 206 -1.58 5.87 -28.33
C SER A 206 -1.45 4.38 -28.70
N GLY A 207 -2.53 3.73 -29.14
CA GLY A 207 -2.54 2.30 -29.48
C GLY A 207 -3.55 1.51 -28.67
N VAL A 208 -3.10 0.55 -27.86
CA VAL A 208 -3.94 -0.28 -26.99
C VAL A 208 -3.91 0.24 -25.56
N GLY A 209 -5.07 0.28 -24.90
CA GLY A 209 -5.24 0.56 -23.49
C GLY A 209 -5.92 -0.60 -22.77
N LEU A 210 -5.80 -0.62 -21.45
CA LEU A 210 -6.59 -1.47 -20.57
C LEU A 210 -7.66 -0.61 -19.90
N ARG A 211 -8.94 -0.87 -20.22
CA ARG A 211 -10.05 -0.35 -19.43
C ARG A 211 -10.28 -1.29 -18.25
N THR A 212 -10.30 -0.74 -17.05
CA THR A 212 -10.60 -1.50 -15.83
C THR A 212 -11.76 -0.85 -15.08
N THR A 213 -12.62 -1.69 -14.49
CA THR A 213 -13.62 -1.26 -13.51
C THR A 213 -13.27 -1.90 -12.17
N VAL A 214 -13.14 -1.07 -11.15
CA VAL A 214 -12.69 -1.46 -9.82
C VAL A 214 -13.70 -0.99 -8.79
N GLU A 215 -14.17 -1.90 -7.96
CA GLU A 215 -15.00 -1.62 -6.79
C GLU A 215 -14.12 -1.60 -5.54
N ASN A 216 -14.38 -0.67 -4.62
CA ASN A 216 -13.86 -0.71 -3.26
C ASN A 216 -15.01 -1.06 -2.30
N ALA A 217 -15.12 -2.33 -1.95
CA ALA A 217 -16.09 -2.82 -0.98
C ALA A 217 -15.64 -2.60 0.49
N GLY A 218 -14.48 -1.96 0.69
CA GLY A 218 -13.94 -1.61 2.00
C GLY A 218 -14.53 -0.33 2.58
N ASP A 219 -14.11 -0.01 3.79
CA ASP A 219 -14.58 1.12 4.60
C ASP A 219 -13.71 2.38 4.49
N ARG A 220 -12.61 2.33 3.73
CA ARG A 220 -11.72 3.46 3.49
C ARG A 220 -11.22 3.52 2.06
N ASP A 221 -10.82 4.71 1.66
CA ASP A 221 -10.23 4.99 0.35
C ASP A 221 -8.97 4.14 0.13
N ALA A 222 -8.77 3.73 -1.11
CA ALA A 222 -7.65 2.89 -1.49
C ALA A 222 -7.22 3.13 -2.94
N VAL A 223 -6.10 2.54 -3.30
CA VAL A 223 -5.55 2.60 -4.66
C VAL A 223 -5.34 1.18 -5.14
N LEU A 224 -6.01 0.81 -6.22
CA LEU A 224 -5.67 -0.40 -6.96
C LEU A 224 -4.33 -0.16 -7.66
N ARG A 225 -3.39 -1.06 -7.41
CA ARG A 225 -2.17 -1.18 -8.21
C ARG A 225 -2.30 -2.41 -9.10
N GLY A 226 -2.00 -2.26 -10.38
CA GLY A 226 -2.01 -3.32 -11.39
C GLY A 226 -0.76 -3.29 -12.27
N LEU A 227 -0.45 -4.39 -12.94
CA LEU A 227 0.62 -4.48 -13.93
C LEU A 227 0.05 -5.01 -15.25
N ILE A 228 0.47 -4.43 -16.37
CA ILE A 228 0.15 -4.92 -17.71
C ILE A 228 1.39 -5.59 -18.27
N GLU A 229 1.39 -6.92 -18.36
CA GLU A 229 2.59 -7.67 -18.77
C GLU A 229 2.43 -8.17 -20.20
N PRO A 230 3.31 -7.81 -21.15
CA PRO A 230 3.35 -8.51 -22.42
C PRO A 230 3.84 -9.95 -22.20
N ASN A 231 3.26 -10.93 -22.89
CA ASN A 231 3.61 -12.34 -22.69
C ASN A 231 5.06 -12.72 -23.07
N TRP A 232 5.77 -11.83 -23.77
CA TRP A 232 7.10 -12.07 -24.36
C TRP A 232 8.23 -11.31 -23.66
N ALA A 233 7.91 -10.28 -22.88
CA ALA A 233 8.88 -9.57 -22.06
C ALA A 233 8.30 -9.32 -20.68
N TYR A 234 9.12 -9.60 -19.67
CA TYR A 234 8.82 -9.18 -18.31
C TYR A 234 9.17 -7.71 -18.07
N ASP A 235 9.64 -7.01 -19.12
CA ASP A 235 9.99 -5.60 -19.06
C ASP A 235 8.74 -4.72 -18.93
N ILE A 236 8.89 -3.76 -18.04
CA ILE A 236 7.89 -3.33 -17.07
C ILE A 236 6.97 -2.28 -17.68
N SER A 237 5.67 -2.53 -17.62
CA SER A 237 4.70 -1.46 -17.83
C SER A 237 4.68 -0.50 -16.66
N ASP A 238 4.42 0.78 -16.94
CA ASP A 238 3.94 1.69 -15.91
C ASP A 238 2.76 1.04 -15.18
N PRO A 239 2.77 1.03 -13.83
CA PRO A 239 1.72 0.38 -13.08
C PRO A 239 0.36 1.03 -13.37
N VAL A 240 -0.67 0.21 -13.49
CA VAL A 240 -2.06 0.66 -13.45
C VAL A 240 -2.35 1.15 -12.04
N VAL A 241 -2.82 2.38 -11.91
CA VAL A 241 -3.07 3.02 -10.63
C VAL A 241 -4.46 3.62 -10.68
N VAL A 242 -5.38 3.04 -9.92
CA VAL A 242 -6.78 3.49 -9.89
C VAL A 242 -7.14 3.83 -8.45
N PRO A 243 -7.23 5.12 -8.08
CA PRO A 243 -7.79 5.52 -6.79
C PRO A 243 -9.29 5.21 -6.77
N VAL A 244 -9.77 4.62 -5.67
CA VAL A 244 -11.17 4.22 -5.49
C VAL A 244 -11.59 4.57 -4.07
N SER A 245 -12.57 5.47 -3.94
CA SER A 245 -13.13 5.83 -2.64
C SER A 245 -13.92 4.69 -2.01
N ALA A 246 -14.06 4.72 -0.69
CA ALA A 246 -14.80 3.70 0.05
C ALA A 246 -16.25 3.52 -0.47
N GLY A 247 -16.67 2.28 -0.73
CA GLY A 247 -18.01 1.95 -1.22
C GLY A 247 -18.28 2.34 -2.67
N GLU A 248 -17.29 2.85 -3.41
CA GLU A 248 -17.46 3.29 -4.79
C GLU A 248 -16.92 2.30 -5.83
N SER A 249 -17.33 2.52 -7.09
CA SER A 249 -16.77 1.85 -8.26
C SER A 249 -16.25 2.87 -9.25
N VAL A 250 -15.00 2.69 -9.70
CA VAL A 250 -14.34 3.57 -10.67
C VAL A 250 -14.02 2.78 -11.93
N THR A 251 -14.29 3.38 -13.08
CA THR A 251 -13.84 2.87 -14.38
C THR A 251 -12.78 3.80 -14.94
N ASP A 252 -11.61 3.26 -15.27
CA ASP A 252 -10.51 4.02 -15.83
C ASP A 252 -9.91 3.31 -17.05
N VAL A 253 -9.21 4.07 -17.89
CA VAL A 253 -8.49 3.55 -19.06
C VAL A 253 -7.04 3.96 -18.98
N VAL A 254 -6.17 2.98 -18.77
CA VAL A 254 -4.71 3.18 -18.74
C VAL A 254 -4.14 2.73 -20.08
N ALA A 255 -3.34 3.59 -20.73
CA ALA A 255 -2.62 3.18 -21.93
C ALA A 255 -1.68 2.01 -21.58
N ALA A 256 -1.76 0.92 -22.32
CA ALA A 256 -0.81 -0.17 -22.16
C ALA A 256 0.51 0.33 -22.76
N PRO A 257 1.59 0.46 -21.96
CA PRO A 257 2.87 0.87 -22.51
C PRO A 257 3.32 -0.17 -23.53
N SER A 258 4.07 0.33 -24.53
CA SER A 258 4.36 -0.30 -25.82
C SER A 258 4.31 -1.83 -25.81
N LEU A 259 3.13 -2.37 -26.13
CA LEU A 259 2.99 -3.81 -26.41
C LEU A 259 3.74 -4.21 -27.68
N GLY A 260 4.23 -3.25 -28.46
CA GLY A 260 4.92 -3.40 -29.75
C GLY A 260 6.24 -4.18 -29.66
N TYR A 261 6.23 -5.39 -30.17
CA TYR A 261 7.43 -6.13 -30.58
C TYR A 261 7.70 -5.89 -32.07
N GLY A 262 8.92 -5.47 -32.44
CA GLY A 262 9.36 -5.44 -33.84
C GLY A 262 8.96 -4.22 -34.69
N GLY A 263 8.54 -3.12 -34.07
CA GLY A 263 8.42 -1.80 -34.74
C GLY A 263 7.05 -1.48 -35.38
N ALA A 264 6.06 -2.36 -35.25
CA ALA A 264 4.66 -2.04 -35.56
C ALA A 264 3.84 -2.05 -34.26
N ASP A 265 3.09 -0.97 -34.01
CA ASP A 265 2.20 -0.88 -32.87
C ASP A 265 0.98 -1.81 -33.07
N PRO A 266 0.68 -2.72 -32.13
CA PRO A 266 -0.49 -3.58 -32.24
C PRO A 266 -1.77 -2.75 -32.18
N THR A 267 -2.78 -3.20 -32.91
CA THR A 267 -4.17 -2.78 -32.69
C THR A 267 -4.82 -3.67 -31.63
N VAL A 268 -5.99 -3.25 -31.10
CA VAL A 268 -6.73 -4.06 -30.13
C VAL A 268 -7.12 -5.44 -30.69
N ASP A 269 -7.30 -5.56 -32.01
CA ASP A 269 -7.63 -6.82 -32.68
C ASP A 269 -6.42 -7.76 -32.80
N ASP A 270 -5.20 -7.25 -32.63
CA ASP A 270 -3.95 -8.02 -32.68
C ASP A 270 -3.58 -8.66 -31.34
N VAL A 271 -4.28 -8.31 -30.26
CA VAL A 271 -3.95 -8.72 -28.90
C VAL A 271 -5.16 -9.23 -28.16
N ARG A 272 -4.92 -10.03 -27.12
CA ARG A 272 -5.97 -10.46 -26.20
C ARG A 272 -5.44 -10.54 -24.78
N LEU A 273 -6.33 -10.31 -23.84
CA LEU A 273 -6.04 -10.55 -22.43
C LEU A 273 -6.04 -12.06 -22.18
N ARG A 274 -4.89 -12.60 -21.76
CA ARG A 274 -4.75 -14.00 -21.35
C ARG A 274 -5.21 -14.23 -19.92
N THR A 275 -5.03 -13.23 -19.06
CA THR A 275 -5.48 -13.30 -17.67
C THR A 275 -6.99 -13.47 -17.59
N GLU A 276 -7.45 -14.49 -16.88
CA GLU A 276 -8.83 -14.59 -16.42
C GLU A 276 -9.08 -13.52 -15.35
N VAL A 277 -10.04 -12.63 -15.58
CA VAL A 277 -10.35 -11.53 -14.66
C VAL A 277 -11.12 -12.07 -13.46
N ARG A 278 -10.58 -11.84 -12.26
CA ARG A 278 -11.15 -12.17 -10.96
C ARG A 278 -11.06 -10.94 -10.05
N PRO A 279 -11.85 -10.85 -8.96
CA PRO A 279 -11.82 -9.68 -8.06
C PRO A 279 -10.40 -9.27 -7.59
N GLN A 280 -9.55 -10.27 -7.35
CA GLN A 280 -8.19 -10.16 -6.85
C GLN A 280 -7.14 -10.04 -7.98
N THR A 281 -7.55 -9.93 -9.24
CA THR A 281 -6.61 -9.76 -10.35
C THR A 281 -5.82 -8.46 -10.17
N ARG A 282 -4.49 -8.57 -10.27
CA ARG A 282 -3.54 -7.45 -10.20
C ARG A 282 -2.58 -7.44 -11.39
N THR A 283 -2.35 -8.58 -12.03
CA THR A 283 -1.50 -8.70 -13.22
C THR A 283 -2.35 -9.07 -14.43
N PHE A 284 -2.27 -8.25 -15.48
CA PHE A 284 -3.00 -8.37 -16.73
C PHE A 284 -2.03 -8.78 -17.83
N VAL A 285 -1.95 -10.08 -18.10
CA VAL A 285 -1.07 -10.64 -19.13
C VAL A 285 -1.73 -10.47 -20.49
N VAL A 286 -1.07 -9.75 -21.38
CA VAL A 286 -1.50 -9.49 -22.75
C VAL A 286 -0.67 -10.32 -23.71
N GLU A 287 -1.33 -11.00 -24.64
CA GLU A 287 -0.65 -11.77 -25.67
C GLU A 287 -1.10 -11.38 -27.07
N TYR A 288 -0.19 -11.51 -28.03
CA TYR A 288 -0.50 -11.38 -29.44
C TYR A 288 -1.39 -12.51 -29.94
N ALA A 289 -2.35 -12.18 -30.79
CA ALA A 289 -3.09 -13.17 -31.56
C ALA A 289 -2.12 -13.93 -32.48
N ALA A 290 -2.24 -15.27 -32.49
CA ALA A 290 -1.30 -16.18 -33.15
C ALA A 290 -1.08 -15.94 -34.66
N THR A 291 -1.92 -15.14 -35.32
CA THR A 291 -1.79 -14.79 -36.73
C THR A 291 -0.67 -13.79 -37.03
N ARG A 292 -0.01 -13.24 -36.01
CA ARG A 292 1.09 -12.28 -36.15
C ARG A 292 2.23 -12.49 -35.15
N THR A 293 2.56 -13.74 -34.77
CA THR A 293 3.82 -13.96 -34.04
C THR A 293 4.97 -13.56 -34.98
N PRO A 294 5.72 -12.48 -34.71
CA PRO A 294 6.86 -12.15 -35.53
C PRO A 294 7.89 -13.26 -35.38
N GLU A 295 8.42 -13.77 -36.50
CA GLU A 295 9.55 -14.70 -36.44
C GLU A 295 10.69 -14.04 -35.65
N PRO A 296 11.25 -14.70 -34.62
CA PRO A 296 12.42 -14.17 -33.93
C PRO A 296 13.54 -14.01 -34.96
N LYS A 297 14.12 -12.81 -35.02
CA LYS A 297 15.35 -12.56 -35.78
C LYS A 297 16.56 -13.15 -35.07
#